data_AF-A0A5P0JIT2-F1
#
_entry.id   AF-A0A5P0JIT2-F1
#
_cell.length_a   1.000
_cell.length_b   1.000
_cell.length_c   1.000
_cell.angle_alpha   90.00
_cell.angle_beta   90.00
_cell.angle_gamma   90.00
#
_symmetry.space_group_name_H-M   'P 1'
#
loop_
_entity.id
_entity.type
_entity.pdbx_description
1 polymer ?
#
loop_
_entity_poly.entity_id
_entity_poly.type
_entity_poly.pdbx_seq_one_letter_code
_entity_poly.pdbx_strand_id
1 'polypeptide(L)'
;ESEEAKFIFNAERRIERIEQTQRNDAHKLIEECMILANISAARFVEKAKEPALFRIHDKPSTEAITSFRSVLAELGLELPGGNKPEPRDYAELLESVADRPDAEMLQTMLLRSMKQAIYDPENRGHFGLALQSYAHFTSPIRRYPDLTLHRAI
;
A
#
# COMPACT_ATOMS: atom_id res chain seq x y z
N GLU A 1 6.65 5.14 7.60
CA GLU A 1 6.13 5.86 6.41
C GLU A 1 7.29 6.51 5.69
N SER A 2 7.18 6.77 4.38
CA SER A 2 8.24 7.50 3.66
C SER A 2 7.97 8.99 3.73
N GLU A 3 8.93 9.77 4.18
CA GLU A 3 8.86 11.23 4.13
C GLU A 3 9.01 11.70 2.68
N GLU A 4 8.02 12.43 2.15
CA GLU A 4 8.09 12.98 0.80
C GLU A 4 8.68 14.40 0.81
N ALA A 5 9.71 14.60 -0.03
CA ALA A 5 10.37 15.88 -0.21
C ALA A 5 9.54 16.84 -1.10
N LYS A 6 9.36 18.06 -0.62
CA LYS A 6 8.73 19.17 -1.36
C LYS A 6 9.78 20.17 -1.81
N PHE A 7 9.92 20.33 -3.12
CA PHE A 7 10.85 21.29 -3.71
C PHE A 7 10.19 22.67 -3.83
N ILE A 8 10.80 23.68 -3.21
CA ILE A 8 10.37 25.08 -3.32
C ILE A 8 11.23 25.76 -4.37
N PHE A 9 10.60 26.36 -5.37
CA PHE A 9 11.27 27.01 -6.49
C PHE A 9 11.21 28.54 -6.37
N ASN A 10 12.31 29.20 -6.71
CA ASN A 10 12.36 30.66 -6.80
C ASN A 10 11.75 31.18 -8.12
N ALA A 11 11.77 32.50 -8.33
CA ALA A 11 11.22 33.14 -9.53
C ALA A 11 11.89 32.66 -10.84
N GLU A 12 13.16 32.27 -10.80
CA GLU A 12 13.91 31.73 -11.93
C GLU A 12 13.70 30.22 -12.14
N ARG A 13 12.75 29.59 -11.43
CA ARG A 13 12.47 28.14 -11.43
C ARG A 13 13.67 27.28 -10.99
N ARG A 14 14.56 27.84 -10.18
CA ARG A 14 15.64 27.09 -9.50
C ARG A 14 15.18 26.64 -8.13
N ILE A 15 15.74 25.53 -7.63
CA ILE A 15 15.46 25.03 -6.29
C ILE A 15 15.99 26.07 -5.29
N GLU A 16 15.10 26.66 -4.53
CA GLU A 16 15.42 27.56 -3.42
C GLU A 16 15.71 26.75 -2.15
N ARG A 17 14.84 25.78 -1.84
CA ARG A 17 15.00 24.87 -0.71
C ARG A 17 14.15 23.61 -0.86
N ILE A 18 14.45 22.62 -0.04
CA ILE A 18 13.70 21.35 0.05
C ILE A 18 13.11 21.28 1.45
N GLU A 19 11.79 21.12 1.52
CA GLU A 19 11.04 20.97 2.78
C GLU A 19 10.49 19.55 2.86
N GLN A 20 10.27 19.05 4.08
CA GLN A 20 9.55 17.79 4.27
C GLN A 20 8.04 18.03 4.28
N THR A 21 7.29 17.16 3.60
CA THR A 21 5.83 17.23 3.60
C THR A 21 5.30 16.66 4.90
N GLN A 22 4.55 17.47 5.67
CA GLN A 22 3.90 17.01 6.88
C GLN A 22 2.48 16.50 6.59
N ARG A 23 2.23 15.23 6.95
CA ARG A 23 0.88 14.65 6.96
C ARG A 23 0.12 15.17 8.19
N ASN A 24 -1.13 15.58 8.01
CA ASN A 24 -1.98 16.11 9.08
C ASN A 24 -3.31 15.36 9.08
N ASP A 25 -4.20 15.66 10.02
CA ASP A 25 -5.47 14.93 10.15
C ASP A 25 -6.42 15.18 8.97
N ALA A 26 -6.32 16.33 8.30
CA ALA A 26 -7.08 16.56 7.07
C ALA A 26 -6.61 15.63 5.94
N HIS A 27 -5.29 15.43 5.80
CA HIS A 27 -4.74 14.47 4.84
C HIS A 27 -5.22 13.04 5.13
N LYS A 28 -5.21 12.62 6.40
CA LYS A 28 -5.72 11.30 6.83
C LYS A 28 -7.20 11.14 6.50
N LEU A 29 -8.03 12.15 6.81
CA LEU A 29 -9.46 12.10 6.53
C LEU A 29 -9.74 11.92 5.03
N ILE A 30 -9.08 12.70 4.18
CA ILE A 30 -9.23 12.58 2.74
C ILE A 30 -8.80 11.19 2.26
N GLU A 31 -7.67 10.67 2.75
CA GLU A 31 -7.18 9.34 2.39
C GLU A 31 -8.19 8.24 2.72
N GLU A 32 -8.78 8.25 3.91
CA GLU A 32 -9.81 7.29 4.30
C GLU A 32 -11.06 7.40 3.41
N CYS A 33 -11.51 8.62 3.11
CA CYS A 33 -12.61 8.84 2.16
C CYS A 33 -12.29 8.28 0.76
N MET A 34 -11.06 8.48 0.29
CA MET A 34 -10.64 7.96 -1.02
C MET A 34 -10.57 6.44 -1.03
N ILE A 35 -10.05 5.81 0.03
CA ILE A 35 -10.00 4.35 0.18
C ILE A 35 -11.43 3.78 0.17
N LEU A 36 -12.34 4.36 0.94
CA LEU A 36 -13.74 3.92 0.97
C LEU A 36 -14.45 4.08 -0.37
N ALA A 37 -14.20 5.18 -1.10
CA ALA A 37 -14.76 5.38 -2.44
C ALA A 37 -14.23 4.32 -3.43
N ASN A 38 -12.92 4.04 -3.39
CA ASN A 38 -12.28 3.01 -4.21
C ASN A 38 -12.83 1.60 -3.92
N ILE A 39 -13.03 1.25 -2.65
CA ILE A 39 -13.66 -0.02 -2.24
C ILE A 39 -15.10 -0.10 -2.75
N SER A 40 -15.86 0.97 -2.59
CA SER A 40 -17.26 1.04 -3.03
C SER A 40 -17.39 0.84 -4.53
N ALA A 41 -16.55 1.51 -5.31
CA ALA A 41 -16.50 1.38 -6.77
C ALA A 41 -16.13 -0.05 -7.20
N ALA A 42 -15.09 -0.64 -6.59
CA ALA A 42 -14.65 -2.00 -6.89
C ALA A 42 -15.77 -3.03 -6.62
N ARG A 43 -16.43 -2.94 -5.45
CA ARG A 43 -17.55 -3.81 -5.09
C ARG A 43 -18.76 -3.63 -6.01
N PHE A 44 -19.01 -2.40 -6.46
CA PHE A 44 -20.13 -2.10 -7.35
C PHE A 44 -19.99 -2.82 -8.70
N VAL A 45 -18.84 -2.65 -9.38
CA VAL A 45 -18.59 -3.29 -10.68
C VAL A 45 -18.44 -4.81 -10.56
N GLU A 46 -17.82 -5.29 -9.48
CA GLU A 46 -17.70 -6.73 -9.18
C GLU A 46 -19.07 -7.38 -9.01
N LYS A 47 -19.97 -6.74 -8.25
CA LYS A 47 -21.35 -7.21 -8.08
C LYS A 47 -22.13 -7.18 -9.40
N ALA A 48 -21.91 -6.16 -10.22
CA ALA A 48 -22.53 -6.04 -11.55
C ALA A 48 -21.93 -7.01 -12.58
N LYS A 49 -20.79 -7.66 -12.28
CA LYS A 49 -19.99 -8.46 -13.21
C LYS A 49 -19.52 -7.67 -14.43
N GLU A 50 -19.37 -6.36 -14.27
CA GLU A 50 -18.83 -5.49 -15.31
C GLU A 50 -17.32 -5.67 -15.41
N PRO A 51 -16.76 -5.78 -16.63
CA PRO A 51 -15.32 -5.83 -16.82
C PRO A 51 -14.65 -4.57 -16.25
N ALA A 52 -13.73 -4.75 -15.31
CA ALA A 52 -13.00 -3.66 -14.66
C ALA A 52 -11.54 -4.06 -14.38
N LEU A 53 -10.68 -3.05 -14.21
CA LEU A 53 -9.32 -3.26 -13.72
C LEU A 53 -9.30 -3.08 -12.20
N PHE A 54 -8.94 -4.14 -11.49
CA PHE A 54 -8.69 -4.09 -10.06
C PHE A 54 -7.24 -3.68 -9.81
N ARG A 55 -7.00 -2.99 -8.70
CA ARG A 55 -5.65 -2.73 -8.19
C ARG A 55 -5.38 -3.82 -7.16
N ILE A 56 -4.72 -4.88 -7.58
CA ILE A 56 -4.45 -6.04 -6.74
C ILE A 56 -3.07 -5.97 -6.12
N HIS A 57 -2.91 -6.67 -5.00
CA HIS A 57 -1.62 -6.88 -4.36
C HIS A 57 -1.58 -8.31 -3.83
N ASP A 58 -0.88 -9.17 -4.56
CA ASP A 58 -0.77 -10.58 -4.21
C ASP A 58 -0.05 -10.80 -2.87
N LYS A 59 -0.23 -12.00 -2.31
CA LYS A 59 0.53 -12.43 -1.14
C LYS A 59 2.04 -12.51 -1.46
N PRO A 60 2.92 -12.22 -0.49
CA PRO A 60 4.35 -12.49 -0.59
C PRO A 60 4.66 -13.91 -1.08
N SER A 61 5.76 -14.10 -1.80
CA SER A 61 6.20 -15.45 -2.19
C SER A 61 6.80 -16.19 -1.00
N THR A 62 6.79 -17.53 -1.05
CA THR A 62 7.38 -18.37 0.00
C THR A 62 8.85 -18.04 0.21
N GLU A 63 9.59 -17.76 -0.87
CA GLU A 63 11.00 -17.39 -0.83
C GLU A 63 11.18 -16.05 -0.11
N ALA A 64 10.37 -15.04 -0.45
CA ALA A 64 10.43 -13.73 0.19
C ALA A 64 10.12 -13.79 1.69
N ILE A 65 9.10 -14.57 2.08
CA ILE A 65 8.76 -14.82 3.49
C ILE A 65 9.91 -15.53 4.21
N THR A 66 10.50 -16.56 3.58
CA THR A 66 11.59 -17.35 4.16
C THR A 66 12.82 -16.47 4.39
N SER A 67 13.22 -15.68 3.39
CA SER A 67 14.33 -14.73 3.53
C SER A 67 14.08 -13.70 4.63
N PHE A 68 12.86 -13.16 4.72
CA PHE A 68 12.53 -12.20 5.78
C PHE A 68 12.57 -12.84 7.17
N ARG A 69 12.09 -14.09 7.32
CA ARG A 69 12.16 -14.84 8.57
C ARG A 69 13.58 -15.13 9.03
N SER A 70 14.49 -15.46 8.12
CA SER A 70 15.89 -15.68 8.49
C SER A 70 16.50 -14.44 9.16
N VAL A 71 16.18 -13.26 8.64
CA VAL A 71 16.65 -11.99 9.22
C VAL A 71 16.01 -11.72 10.58
N LEU A 72 14.71 -11.96 10.71
CA LEU A 72 14.03 -11.81 12.00
C LEU A 72 14.64 -12.73 13.06
N ALA A 73 14.93 -13.98 12.69
CA ALA A 73 15.54 -14.96 13.60
C ALA A 73 16.92 -14.54 14.10
N GLU A 74 17.76 -13.91 13.26
CA GLU A 74 19.05 -13.35 13.67
C GLU A 74 18.90 -12.24 14.72
N LEU A 75 17.76 -11.54 14.73
CA LEU A 75 17.42 -10.47 15.66
C LEU A 75 16.58 -10.95 16.86
N GLY A 76 16.33 -12.26 16.98
CA GLY A 76 15.48 -12.85 18.01
C GLY A 76 13.99 -12.51 17.87
N LEU A 77 13.54 -12.21 16.64
CA LEU A 77 12.17 -11.86 16.30
C LEU A 77 11.52 -12.98 15.48
N GLU A 78 10.19 -13.05 15.50
CA GLU A 78 9.42 -14.00 14.70
C GLU A 78 8.26 -13.32 13.99
N LEU A 79 7.98 -13.73 12.74
CA LEU A 79 6.78 -13.33 12.02
C LEU A 79 5.65 -14.35 12.30
N PRO A 80 4.54 -13.95 12.95
CA PRO A 80 3.39 -14.85 13.19
C PRO A 80 2.71 -15.31 11.89
N GLY A 81 1.66 -16.13 12.01
CA GLY A 81 0.87 -16.58 10.85
C GLY A 81 1.39 -17.80 10.09
N GLY A 82 2.36 -18.54 10.64
CA GLY A 82 2.82 -19.83 10.08
C GLY A 82 3.32 -19.70 8.64
N ASN A 83 3.10 -20.69 7.77
CA ASN A 83 3.65 -20.65 6.39
C ASN A 83 2.98 -19.62 5.47
N LYS A 84 1.84 -19.05 5.85
CA LYS A 84 1.05 -18.12 5.03
C LYS A 84 0.59 -16.95 5.90
N PRO A 85 1.52 -16.06 6.30
CA PRO A 85 1.18 -14.89 7.09
C PRO A 85 0.15 -14.02 6.38
N GLU A 86 -0.75 -13.45 7.15
CA GLU A 86 -1.78 -12.51 6.76
C GLU A 86 -1.34 -11.06 7.06
N PRO A 87 -1.98 -10.04 6.47
CA PRO A 87 -1.59 -8.65 6.69
C PRO A 87 -1.55 -8.23 8.17
N ARG A 88 -2.40 -8.81 9.02
CA ARG A 88 -2.39 -8.58 10.47
C ARG A 88 -1.10 -9.04 11.13
N ASP A 89 -0.52 -10.16 10.69
CA ASP A 89 0.70 -10.73 11.28
C ASP A 89 1.89 -9.79 11.04
N TYR A 90 1.89 -9.12 9.89
CA TYR A 90 2.83 -8.07 9.53
C TYR A 90 2.64 -6.80 10.37
N ALA A 91 1.38 -6.41 10.62
CA ALA A 91 1.06 -5.24 11.44
C ALA A 91 1.46 -5.46 12.91
N GLU A 92 1.14 -6.64 13.47
CA GLU A 92 1.53 -7.03 14.84
C GLU A 92 3.06 -7.02 15.01
N LEU A 93 3.80 -7.54 14.02
CA LEU A 93 5.27 -7.47 14.03
C LEU A 93 5.75 -6.01 14.06
N LEU A 94 5.23 -5.15 13.18
CA LEU A 94 5.62 -3.72 13.13
C LEU A 94 5.34 -3.00 14.44
N GLU A 95 4.21 -3.27 15.09
CA GLU A 95 3.87 -2.69 16.39
C GLU A 95 4.84 -3.16 17.48
N SER A 96 5.18 -4.45 17.49
CA SER A 96 6.12 -5.01 18.49
C SER A 96 7.56 -4.47 18.37
N VAL A 97 7.95 -3.96 17.20
CA VAL A 97 9.31 -3.47 16.93
C VAL A 97 9.41 -1.94 16.86
N ALA A 98 8.30 -1.23 17.08
CA ALA A 98 8.21 0.22 16.85
C ALA A 98 9.22 1.05 17.67
N ASP A 99 9.48 0.64 18.92
CA ASP A 99 10.39 1.37 19.83
C ASP A 99 11.87 0.92 19.71
N ARG A 100 12.19 0.01 18.77
CA ARG A 100 13.55 -0.49 18.61
C ARG A 100 14.42 0.47 17.79
N PRO A 101 15.74 0.53 18.05
CA PRO A 101 16.66 1.36 17.27
C PRO A 101 16.78 0.93 15.80
N ASP A 102 16.39 -0.30 15.47
CA ASP A 102 16.43 -0.89 14.12
C ASP A 102 15.04 -0.93 13.44
N ALA A 103 14.03 -0.24 13.98
CA ALA A 103 12.65 -0.24 13.47
C ALA A 103 12.54 0.15 11.98
N GLU A 104 13.26 1.19 11.55
CA GLU A 104 13.24 1.65 10.15
C GLU A 104 13.82 0.60 9.18
N MET A 105 14.89 -0.09 9.60
CA MET A 105 15.49 -1.17 8.83
C MET A 105 14.48 -2.32 8.69
N LEU A 106 13.88 -2.73 9.81
CA LEU A 106 12.85 -3.79 9.84
C LEU A 106 11.65 -3.44 8.97
N GLN A 107 11.16 -2.20 9.03
CA GLN A 107 10.09 -1.70 8.16
C GLN A 107 10.47 -1.81 6.68
N THR A 108 11.69 -1.41 6.33
CA THR A 108 12.18 -1.50 4.94
C THR A 108 12.25 -2.95 4.45
N MET A 109 12.76 -3.86 5.28
CA MET A 109 12.87 -5.28 4.93
C MET A 109 11.50 -5.95 4.82
N LEU A 110 10.58 -5.58 5.70
CA LEU A 110 9.19 -5.99 5.63
C LEU A 110 8.55 -5.58 4.31
N LEU A 111 8.68 -4.31 3.91
CA LEU A 111 8.14 -3.82 2.64
C LEU A 111 8.76 -4.55 1.43
N ARG A 112 10.06 -4.86 1.49
CA ARG A 112 10.75 -5.64 0.44
C ARG A 112 10.30 -7.10 0.36
N SER A 113 9.77 -7.66 1.45
CA SER A 113 9.18 -9.01 1.42
C SER A 113 7.84 -9.06 0.69
N MET A 114 7.16 -7.91 0.53
CA MET A 114 5.88 -7.81 -0.15
C MET A 114 6.01 -7.74 -1.67
N LYS A 115 4.99 -8.21 -2.38
CA LYS A 115 4.89 -8.06 -3.85
C LYS A 115 4.50 -6.64 -4.23
N GLN A 116 4.82 -6.23 -5.45
CA GLN A 116 4.31 -4.97 -5.99
C GLN A 116 2.84 -5.10 -6.39
N ALA A 117 2.05 -4.06 -6.11
CA ALA A 117 0.67 -3.99 -6.58
C ALA A 117 0.61 -3.74 -8.09
N ILE A 118 -0.30 -4.42 -8.79
CA ILE A 118 -0.49 -4.33 -10.24
C ILE A 118 -1.96 -4.09 -10.59
N TYR A 119 -2.23 -3.70 -11.83
CA TYR A 119 -3.60 -3.69 -12.36
C TYR A 119 -3.88 -5.03 -13.05
N ASP A 120 -5.03 -5.65 -12.73
CA ASP A 120 -5.40 -6.96 -13.24
C ASP A 120 -6.93 -7.04 -13.39
N PRO A 121 -7.47 -7.65 -14.47
CA PRO A 121 -8.91 -7.89 -14.59
C PRO A 121 -9.45 -8.92 -13.60
N GLU A 122 -8.62 -9.83 -13.08
CA GLU A 122 -9.01 -10.78 -12.05
C GLU A 122 -8.81 -10.18 -10.65
N ASN A 123 -9.90 -10.07 -9.88
CA ASN A 123 -9.80 -9.64 -8.49
C ASN A 123 -9.20 -10.75 -7.61
N ARG A 124 -7.99 -10.51 -7.09
CA ARG A 124 -7.30 -11.37 -6.12
C ARG A 124 -7.13 -10.72 -4.75
N GLY A 125 -7.77 -9.57 -4.53
CA GLY A 125 -7.63 -8.75 -3.33
C GLY A 125 -6.33 -7.93 -3.28
N HIS A 126 -6.19 -7.18 -2.20
CA HIS A 126 -5.06 -6.29 -1.96
C HIS A 126 -4.45 -6.58 -0.58
N PHE A 127 -3.43 -7.44 -0.54
CA PHE A 127 -2.75 -7.87 0.69
C PHE A 127 -2.23 -6.68 1.51
N GLY A 128 -1.52 -5.73 0.89
CA GLY A 128 -0.96 -4.58 1.61
C GLY A 128 -1.99 -3.62 2.24
N LEU A 129 -3.27 -3.71 1.86
CA LEU A 129 -4.36 -2.93 2.45
C LEU A 129 -5.33 -3.80 3.27
N ALA A 130 -5.09 -5.11 3.34
CA ALA A 130 -6.02 -6.08 3.92
C ALA A 130 -7.45 -6.01 3.34
N LEU A 131 -7.59 -5.74 2.03
CA LEU A 131 -8.88 -5.61 1.35
C LEU A 131 -9.15 -6.79 0.39
N GLN A 132 -10.40 -7.22 0.32
CA GLN A 132 -10.85 -8.26 -0.63
C GLN A 132 -11.05 -7.75 -2.06
N SER A 133 -11.38 -6.46 -2.21
CA SER A 133 -11.68 -5.84 -3.51
C SER A 133 -11.26 -4.38 -3.44
N TYR A 134 -10.42 -3.96 -4.39
CA TYR A 134 -9.88 -2.61 -4.46
C TYR A 134 -9.61 -2.23 -5.91
N ALA A 135 -10.10 -1.07 -6.32
CA ALA A 135 -9.88 -0.51 -7.65
C ALA A 135 -9.68 0.99 -7.52
N HIS A 136 -8.86 1.59 -8.38
CA HIS A 136 -8.69 3.03 -8.36
C HIS A 136 -9.84 3.72 -9.10
N PHE A 137 -10.48 4.67 -8.43
CA PHE A 137 -11.62 5.43 -8.95
C PHE A 137 -11.46 6.95 -8.77
N THR A 138 -10.72 7.39 -7.76
CA THR A 138 -10.77 8.78 -7.27
C THR A 138 -9.86 9.78 -7.99
N SER A 139 -9.20 9.41 -9.09
CA SER A 139 -8.26 10.30 -9.80
C SER A 139 -8.26 10.11 -11.33
N PRO A 140 -9.42 10.17 -12.02
CA PRO A 140 -9.51 9.95 -13.48
C PRO A 140 -8.75 10.98 -14.33
N ILE A 141 -8.49 12.18 -13.79
CA ILE A 141 -7.72 13.23 -14.48
C ILE A 141 -6.26 12.80 -14.73
N ARG A 142 -5.69 11.95 -13.86
CA ARG A 142 -4.26 11.59 -13.86
C ARG A 142 -4.00 10.08 -13.92
N ARG A 143 -5.04 9.24 -13.98
CA ARG A 143 -4.92 7.78 -14.05
C ARG A 143 -5.93 7.21 -15.04
N TYR A 144 -5.43 6.50 -16.06
CA TYR A 144 -6.26 5.85 -17.07
C TYR A 144 -7.15 4.72 -16.51
N PRO A 145 -6.69 3.87 -15.56
CA PRO A 145 -7.56 2.85 -14.95
C PRO A 145 -8.80 3.44 -14.27
N ASP A 146 -8.65 4.56 -13.57
CA ASP A 146 -9.78 5.29 -13.00
C ASP A 146 -10.75 5.74 -14.08
N LEU A 147 -10.25 6.31 -15.20
CA LEU A 147 -11.11 6.70 -16.32
C LEU A 147 -11.88 5.51 -16.91
N THR A 148 -11.25 4.34 -17.03
CA THR A 148 -11.95 3.13 -17.51
C THR A 148 -13.04 2.70 -16.54
N LEU A 149 -12.79 2.78 -15.23
CA LEU A 149 -13.76 2.43 -14.20
C LEU A 149 -14.94 3.43 -14.16
N HIS A 150 -14.69 4.73 -14.35
CA HIS A 150 -15.72 5.76 -14.50
C HIS A 150 -16.66 5.52 -15.68
N ARG A 151 -16.22 4.79 -16.72
CA ARG A 151 -17.08 4.44 -17.86
C ARG A 151 -17.92 3.18 -17.62
N ALA A 152 -17.50 2.32 -16.68
CA ALA A 152 -18.19 1.08 -16.35
C ALA A 152 -19.28 1.26 -15.28
N ILE A 153 -19.21 2.35 -14.51
CA ILE A 153 -20.21 2.75 -13.50
C ILE A 153 -21.26 3.66 -14.15
#